data_AF-A0AAN6FZQ4-F1
#
_entry.id   AF-A0AAN6FZQ4-F1
#
_cell.length_a   1.000
_cell.length_b   1.000
_cell.length_c   1.000
_cell.angle_alpha   90.00
_cell.angle_beta   90.00
_cell.angle_gamma   90.00
#
_symmetry.space_group_name_H-M   'P 1'
#
loop_
_entity.id
_entity.type
_entity.pdbx_description
1 polymer ?
#
loop_
_entity_poly.entity_id
_entity_poly.type
_entity_poly.pdbx_seq_one_letter_code
_entity_poly.pdbx_strand_id
1 'polypeptide(L)'
;MSLRSRQESSGFSVMGVGQDLLRIGGGGSPLGSSYFVSLHPAQKQPQISKTHPQHPLPPHPPYQDPLSPQADNTPKMVRVLVSGTLSSACLGLAGASISASLLGTGALPFLICSCAGFIFGAIGFYRSTMAHSLAMLERYPRLIQLHLDANFPSRGFMRWRREDLRPEMFRGSWRMQSLLMTALLTAQPAIDRIYDERESVLVEEARAELAAAAASEDRLIADG
;
A
#
# COMPACT_ATOMS: atom_id res chain seq x y z
N MET A 1 57.03 -18.43 42.53
CA MET A 1 55.92 -19.20 41.93
C MET A 1 54.68 -18.32 41.96
N SER A 2 54.32 -17.72 40.83
CA SER A 2 53.18 -16.80 40.70
C SER A 2 52.22 -17.38 39.67
N LEU A 3 51.00 -17.73 40.10
CA LEU A 3 49.94 -18.23 39.24
C LEU A 3 49.14 -17.04 38.71
N ARG A 4 49.29 -16.75 37.42
CA ARG A 4 48.58 -15.70 36.69
C ARG A 4 47.30 -16.29 36.11
N SER A 5 46.15 -15.87 36.63
CA SER A 5 44.83 -16.16 36.09
C SER A 5 44.69 -15.56 34.69
N ARG A 6 44.31 -16.40 33.71
CA ARG A 6 44.01 -15.98 32.34
C ARG A 6 42.49 -15.86 32.20
N GLN A 7 42.00 -14.65 32.35
CA GLN A 7 40.62 -14.25 32.05
C GLN A 7 40.49 -14.11 30.53
N GLU A 8 39.84 -15.06 29.86
CA GLU A 8 39.44 -14.88 28.46
C GLU A 8 38.16 -14.05 28.39
N SER A 9 38.32 -12.76 28.13
CA SER A 9 37.25 -11.88 27.69
C SER A 9 36.92 -12.18 26.22
N SER A 10 35.93 -13.05 25.97
CA SER A 10 35.28 -13.12 24.67
C SER A 10 34.29 -11.96 24.58
N GLY A 11 34.76 -10.84 24.03
CA GLY A 11 33.93 -9.71 23.69
C GLY A 11 32.90 -10.12 22.64
N PHE A 12 31.65 -10.31 23.06
CA PHE A 12 30.52 -10.48 22.15
C PHE A 12 30.17 -9.09 21.58
N SER A 13 30.73 -8.79 20.41
CA SER A 13 30.47 -7.53 19.70
C SER A 13 29.05 -7.55 19.10
N VAL A 14 28.15 -6.79 19.73
CA VAL A 14 26.75 -6.58 19.31
C VAL A 14 26.62 -5.85 17.96
N MET A 15 27.72 -5.37 17.37
CA MET A 15 27.71 -4.64 16.09
C MET A 15 27.82 -5.51 14.83
N GLY A 16 28.04 -6.82 14.94
CA GLY A 16 28.25 -7.70 13.76
C GLY A 16 26.99 -8.24 13.09
N VAL A 17 25.89 -8.44 13.82
CA VAL A 17 24.71 -9.17 13.31
C VAL A 17 23.84 -8.30 12.40
N GLY A 18 23.99 -6.97 12.45
CA GLY A 18 23.23 -6.03 11.62
C GLY A 18 23.74 -5.89 10.17
N GLN A 19 24.99 -6.28 9.87
CA GLN A 19 25.57 -6.10 8.54
C GLN A 19 25.38 -7.30 7.60
N ASP A 20 25.16 -8.51 8.13
CA ASP A 20 24.96 -9.71 7.29
C ASP A 20 23.51 -9.85 6.76
N LEU A 21 22.54 -9.23 7.41
CA LEU A 21 21.13 -9.23 6.96
C LEU A 21 20.88 -8.30 5.76
N LEU A 22 21.79 -7.37 5.46
CA LEU A 22 21.76 -6.51 4.27
C LEU A 22 22.45 -7.13 3.05
N ARG A 23 23.12 -8.28 3.20
CA ARG A 23 23.88 -8.92 2.12
C ARG A 23 23.17 -10.10 1.45
N ILE A 24 22.05 -10.59 2.02
CA ILE A 24 21.18 -11.63 1.42
C ILE A 24 20.05 -10.98 0.58
N GLY A 25 20.38 -9.95 -0.19
CA GLY A 25 19.43 -9.25 -1.07
C GLY A 25 19.99 -8.90 -2.46
N GLY A 26 21.21 -9.34 -2.77
CA GLY A 26 21.91 -9.03 -4.03
C GLY A 26 22.16 -10.29 -4.85
N GLY A 27 21.17 -10.71 -5.64
CA GLY A 27 21.31 -11.81 -6.60
C GLY A 27 20.28 -11.65 -7.70
N GLY A 28 20.63 -10.90 -8.73
CA GLY A 28 19.75 -10.59 -9.85
C GLY A 28 19.43 -11.79 -10.74
N SER A 29 18.21 -11.77 -11.28
CA SER A 29 17.96 -12.08 -12.69
C SER A 29 16.68 -11.35 -13.14
N PRO A 30 16.73 -10.61 -14.27
CA PRO A 30 15.59 -9.88 -14.79
C PRO A 30 14.79 -10.81 -15.72
N LEU A 31 13.58 -11.18 -15.31
CA LEU A 31 12.59 -11.69 -16.25
C LEU A 31 11.36 -10.80 -16.12
N GLY A 32 11.30 -9.87 -17.07
CA GLY A 32 10.11 -9.06 -17.31
C GLY A 32 8.93 -9.97 -17.61
N SER A 33 7.79 -9.62 -17.04
CA SER A 33 6.51 -10.03 -17.58
C SER A 33 5.55 -8.86 -17.39
N SER A 34 5.62 -7.95 -18.36
CA SER A 34 4.51 -7.05 -18.67
C SER A 34 3.29 -7.92 -18.98
N TYR A 35 2.29 -7.92 -18.09
CA TYR A 35 0.94 -8.27 -18.47
C TYR A 35 0.19 -6.98 -18.80
N PHE A 36 0.59 -6.36 -19.90
CA PHE A 36 -0.23 -5.40 -20.63
C PHE A 36 -1.11 -6.24 -21.56
N VAL A 37 -2.30 -6.61 -21.11
CA VAL A 37 -3.31 -7.20 -21.99
C VAL A 37 -3.88 -6.07 -22.84
N SER A 38 -3.28 -5.90 -24.02
CA SER A 38 -3.85 -5.16 -25.14
C SER A 38 -5.06 -5.94 -25.65
N LEU A 39 -6.26 -5.38 -25.48
CA LEU A 39 -7.48 -5.85 -26.12
C LEU A 39 -8.10 -4.68 -26.90
N HIS A 40 -7.68 -4.53 -28.15
CA HIS A 40 -8.52 -4.00 -29.24
C HIS A 40 -7.94 -4.54 -30.56
N PRO A 41 -8.77 -5.06 -31.48
CA PRO A 41 -9.65 -4.21 -32.30
C PRO A 41 -11.08 -4.83 -32.41
N ALA A 42 -12.16 -4.23 -32.88
CA ALA A 42 -12.42 -3.09 -33.74
C ALA A 42 -13.85 -2.61 -33.42
N GLN A 43 -14.06 -1.29 -33.24
CA GLN A 43 -15.40 -0.71 -33.37
C GLN A 43 -15.39 0.30 -34.51
N LYS A 44 -16.23 0.00 -35.49
CA LYS A 44 -16.50 0.75 -36.70
C LYS A 44 -17.26 2.03 -36.32
N GLN A 45 -16.59 3.18 -36.46
CA GLN A 45 -17.14 4.50 -36.19
C GLN A 45 -17.93 5.00 -37.42
N PRO A 46 -19.17 5.51 -37.27
CA PRO A 46 -19.80 6.29 -38.32
C PRO A 46 -19.27 7.73 -38.29
N GLN A 47 -18.76 8.16 -39.43
CA GLN A 47 -18.40 9.53 -39.79
C GLN A 47 -19.60 10.47 -39.73
N ILE A 48 -19.49 11.57 -38.98
CA ILE A 48 -20.21 12.81 -39.29
C ILE A 48 -19.23 13.99 -39.17
N SER A 49 -19.01 14.61 -40.32
CA SER A 49 -18.18 15.79 -40.58
C SER A 49 -18.98 17.08 -40.35
N LYS A 50 -18.33 18.12 -39.77
CA LYS A 50 -18.24 19.51 -40.31
C LYS A 50 -17.69 20.54 -39.28
N THR A 51 -16.44 20.96 -39.52
CA THR A 51 -15.90 22.35 -39.61
C THR A 51 -16.46 23.50 -38.75
N HIS A 52 -15.63 24.20 -37.95
CA HIS A 52 -15.07 25.57 -38.16
C HIS A 52 -14.07 26.01 -37.02
N PRO A 53 -13.29 27.13 -37.05
CA PRO A 53 -11.82 27.12 -36.89
C PRO A 53 -11.18 27.97 -35.74
N GLN A 54 -9.93 27.60 -35.44
CA GLN A 54 -8.76 28.28 -34.84
C GLN A 54 -8.83 29.60 -34.04
N HIS A 55 -8.19 29.59 -32.86
CA HIS A 55 -7.17 30.58 -32.45
C HIS A 55 -6.18 29.97 -31.43
N PRO A 56 -4.83 30.04 -31.60
CA PRO A 56 -3.87 29.53 -30.61
C PRO A 56 -3.31 30.67 -29.72
N LEU A 57 -3.25 30.43 -28.40
CA LEU A 57 -2.51 31.24 -27.42
C LEU A 57 -1.21 30.49 -27.01
N PRO A 58 -0.12 31.20 -26.66
CA PRO A 58 1.20 30.60 -26.43
C PRO A 58 1.28 29.80 -25.12
N PRO A 59 2.21 28.82 -25.03
CA PRO A 59 2.33 27.96 -23.86
C PRO A 59 3.06 28.66 -22.70
N HIS A 60 2.39 28.76 -21.54
CA HIS A 60 3.06 29.03 -20.27
C HIS A 60 3.79 27.76 -19.79
N PRO A 61 5.03 27.85 -19.28
CA PRO A 61 5.70 26.72 -18.67
C PRO A 61 5.00 26.33 -17.35
N PRO A 62 4.87 25.03 -17.03
CA PRO A 62 4.30 24.61 -15.75
C PRO A 62 5.25 24.98 -14.60
N TYR A 63 4.77 25.82 -13.68
CA TYR A 63 5.38 26.09 -12.39
C TYR A 63 5.25 24.82 -11.53
N GLN A 64 6.39 24.22 -11.15
CA GLN A 64 6.43 23.09 -10.22
C GLN A 64 6.36 23.63 -8.79
N ASP A 65 5.24 23.38 -8.09
CA ASP A 65 5.13 23.62 -6.65
C ASP A 65 6.01 22.62 -5.86
N PRO A 66 6.86 23.07 -4.92
CA PRO A 66 7.73 22.19 -4.13
C PRO A 66 7.09 21.65 -2.83
N LEU A 67 5.75 21.67 -2.69
CA LEU A 67 5.06 21.30 -1.45
C LEU A 67 3.86 20.37 -1.70
N SER A 68 4.09 19.25 -2.38
CA SER A 68 3.20 18.10 -2.22
C SER A 68 3.52 17.43 -0.87
N PRO A 69 2.56 17.26 0.06
CA PRO A 69 2.74 16.32 1.15
C PRO A 69 3.09 14.98 0.52
N GLN A 70 4.24 14.43 0.90
CA GLN A 70 4.78 13.20 0.36
C GLN A 70 3.72 12.10 0.50
N ALA A 71 2.93 11.91 -0.56
CA ALA A 71 1.96 10.85 -0.67
C ALA A 71 2.75 9.58 -0.46
N ASP A 72 2.58 8.95 0.70
CA ASP A 72 3.30 7.75 1.09
C ASP A 72 2.92 6.64 0.11
N ASN A 73 3.66 6.61 -0.98
CA ASN A 73 3.59 5.71 -2.11
C ASN A 73 4.29 4.38 -1.78
N THR A 74 4.51 4.06 -0.49
CA THR A 74 4.95 2.72 -0.13
C THR A 74 3.92 1.73 -0.68
N PRO A 75 4.33 0.88 -1.65
CA PRO A 75 3.42 -0.12 -2.17
C PRO A 75 3.00 -0.97 -0.98
N LYS A 76 1.71 -1.33 -0.90
CA LYS A 76 1.16 -1.96 0.31
C LYS A 76 1.88 -3.27 0.69
N MET A 77 2.59 -3.89 -0.27
CA MET A 77 3.56 -4.97 -0.06
C MET A 77 4.74 -4.60 0.85
N VAL A 78 5.32 -3.40 0.70
CA VAL A 78 6.40 -2.90 1.57
C VAL A 78 5.88 -2.71 2.99
N ARG A 79 4.63 -2.27 3.16
CA ARG A 79 4.02 -2.16 4.50
C ARG A 79 3.88 -3.52 5.19
N VAL A 80 3.55 -4.59 4.47
CA VAL A 80 3.54 -5.97 5.03
C VAL A 80 4.93 -6.37 5.50
N LEU A 81 5.93 -6.19 4.65
CA LEU A 81 7.30 -6.59 4.94
C LEU A 81 7.87 -5.78 6.12
N VAL A 82 7.63 -4.48 6.16
CA VAL A 82 8.09 -3.61 7.26
C VAL A 82 7.35 -3.93 8.56
N SER A 83 6.02 -4.08 8.53
CA SER A 83 5.25 -4.43 9.73
C SER A 83 5.64 -5.80 10.27
N GLY A 84 5.77 -6.81 9.40
CA GLY A 84 6.14 -8.16 9.79
C GLY A 84 7.56 -8.24 10.34
N THR A 85 8.52 -7.59 9.69
CA THR A 85 9.93 -7.58 10.15
C THR A 85 10.10 -6.80 11.45
N LEU A 86 9.41 -5.68 11.63
CA LEU A 86 9.45 -4.92 12.87
C LEU A 86 8.86 -5.72 14.05
N SER A 87 7.68 -6.32 13.87
CA SER A 87 7.07 -7.19 14.88
C SER A 87 7.97 -8.39 15.22
N SER A 88 8.58 -9.00 14.20
CA SER A 88 9.56 -10.09 14.35
C SER A 88 10.81 -9.66 15.13
N ALA A 89 11.35 -8.48 14.85
CA ALA A 89 12.54 -7.96 15.52
C ALA A 89 12.24 -7.64 16.99
N CYS A 90 11.13 -6.97 17.29
CA CYS A 90 10.74 -6.63 18.66
C CYS A 90 10.49 -7.89 19.52
N LEU A 91 9.72 -8.85 19.00
CA LEU A 91 9.45 -10.10 19.71
C LEU A 91 10.70 -10.99 19.82
N GLY A 92 11.52 -11.04 18.78
CA GLY A 92 12.81 -11.74 18.80
C GLY A 92 13.74 -11.20 19.88
N LEU A 93 13.96 -9.88 19.90
CA LEU A 93 14.80 -9.23 20.91
C LEU A 93 14.26 -9.44 22.32
N ALA A 94 12.95 -9.30 22.53
CA ALA A 94 12.32 -9.54 23.83
C ALA A 94 12.52 -11.00 24.30
N GLY A 95 12.29 -11.98 23.41
CA GLY A 95 12.49 -13.40 23.69
C GLY A 95 13.95 -13.75 23.99
N ALA A 96 14.87 -13.16 23.23
CA ALA A 96 16.32 -13.32 23.43
C ALA A 96 16.77 -12.75 24.79
N SER A 97 16.33 -11.56 25.16
CA SER A 97 16.71 -10.91 26.41
C SER A 97 16.26 -11.70 27.65
N ILE A 98 15.02 -12.19 27.64
CA ILE A 98 14.48 -13.01 28.74
C ILE A 98 15.24 -14.33 28.85
N SER A 99 15.45 -14.99 27.71
CA SER A 99 16.04 -16.33 27.71
C SER A 99 17.56 -16.32 27.96
N ALA A 100 18.26 -15.29 27.51
CA ALA A 100 19.68 -15.10 27.84
C ALA A 100 19.87 -14.95 29.35
N SER A 101 18.92 -14.31 30.04
CA SER A 101 18.96 -14.11 31.49
C SER A 101 18.70 -15.39 32.29
N LEU A 102 17.94 -16.34 31.73
CA LEU A 102 17.52 -17.56 32.44
C LEU A 102 18.32 -18.82 32.06
N LEU A 103 18.61 -18.99 30.76
CA LEU A 103 19.17 -20.22 30.20
C LEU A 103 20.59 -20.03 29.64
N GLY A 104 21.10 -18.79 29.61
CA GLY A 104 22.41 -18.47 29.02
C GLY A 104 22.47 -18.60 27.48
N THR A 105 21.36 -18.93 26.82
CA THR A 105 21.26 -19.01 25.36
C THR A 105 20.17 -18.07 24.85
N GLY A 106 20.52 -17.19 23.90
CA GLY A 106 19.59 -16.21 23.32
C GLY A 106 19.15 -16.52 21.88
N ALA A 107 19.91 -17.36 21.15
CA ALA A 107 19.74 -17.53 19.70
C ALA A 107 18.50 -18.35 19.29
N LEU A 108 18.29 -19.52 19.91
CA LEU A 108 17.08 -20.33 19.72
C LEU A 108 15.78 -19.58 20.09
N PRO A 109 15.69 -18.93 21.25
CA PRO A 109 14.49 -18.18 21.62
C PRO A 109 14.29 -16.92 20.75
N PHE A 110 15.38 -16.24 20.34
CA PHE A 110 15.30 -15.18 19.34
C PHE A 110 14.61 -15.68 18.07
N LEU A 111 15.06 -16.81 17.51
CA LEU A 111 14.52 -17.36 16.27
C LEU A 111 13.04 -17.70 16.40
N ILE A 112 12.65 -18.42 17.46
CA ILE A 112 11.25 -18.84 17.67
C ILE A 112 10.34 -17.63 17.86
N CYS A 113 10.75 -16.67 18.71
CA CYS A 113 9.97 -15.47 18.96
C CYS A 113 9.90 -14.54 17.75
N SER A 114 10.96 -14.47 16.93
CA SER A 114 10.94 -13.75 15.66
C SER A 114 9.97 -14.36 14.66
N CYS A 115 10.00 -15.68 14.46
CA CYS A 115 9.04 -16.35 13.59
C CYS A 115 7.59 -16.12 14.06
N ALA A 116 7.34 -16.22 15.37
CA ALA A 116 6.03 -15.91 15.93
C ALA A 116 5.64 -14.45 15.67
N GLY A 117 6.55 -13.50 15.89
CA GLY A 117 6.29 -12.07 15.66
C GLY A 117 6.02 -11.72 14.21
N PHE A 118 6.70 -12.37 13.27
CA PHE A 118 6.41 -12.23 11.85
C PHE A 118 5.01 -12.74 11.51
N ILE A 119 4.65 -13.93 12.03
CA ILE A 119 3.32 -14.52 11.82
C ILE A 119 2.23 -13.61 12.39
N PHE A 120 2.39 -13.08 13.61
CA PHE A 120 1.44 -12.15 14.20
C PHE A 120 1.32 -10.86 13.40
N GLY A 121 2.43 -10.30 12.91
CA GLY A 121 2.43 -9.13 12.03
C GLY A 121 1.67 -9.39 10.72
N ALA A 122 1.91 -10.55 10.09
CA ALA A 122 1.20 -10.97 8.88
C ALA A 122 -0.31 -11.16 9.13
N ILE A 123 -0.70 -11.77 10.25
CA ILE A 123 -2.11 -11.93 10.65
C ILE A 123 -2.76 -10.55 10.86
N GLY A 124 -2.08 -9.63 11.55
CA GLY A 124 -2.57 -8.27 11.77
C GLY A 124 -2.81 -7.53 10.45
N PHE A 125 -1.85 -7.59 9.54
CA PHE A 125 -1.99 -7.02 8.20
C PHE A 125 -3.14 -7.65 7.40
N TYR A 126 -3.28 -8.98 7.45
CA TYR A 126 -4.38 -9.68 6.77
C TYR A 126 -5.73 -9.21 7.31
N ARG A 127 -5.91 -9.13 8.63
CA ARG A 127 -7.16 -8.68 9.26
C ARG A 127 -7.50 -7.23 8.89
N SER A 128 -6.50 -6.35 8.89
CA SER A 128 -6.64 -4.95 8.48
C SER A 128 -7.07 -4.84 7.01
N THR A 129 -6.36 -5.55 6.13
CA THR A 129 -6.66 -5.55 4.68
C THR A 129 -8.03 -6.16 4.39
N MET A 130 -8.43 -7.19 5.15
CA MET A 130 -9.76 -7.78 5.04
C MET A 130 -10.85 -6.77 5.43
N ALA A 131 -10.69 -6.08 6.56
CA ALA A 131 -11.63 -5.04 6.98
C ALA A 131 -11.74 -3.93 5.91
N HIS A 132 -10.61 -3.51 5.34
CA HIS A 132 -10.57 -2.55 4.25
C HIS A 132 -11.28 -3.08 2.99
N SER A 133 -11.08 -4.35 2.63
CA SER A 133 -11.72 -4.96 1.46
C SER A 133 -13.24 -5.02 1.57
N LEU A 134 -13.75 -5.30 2.78
CA LEU A 134 -15.18 -5.31 3.06
C LEU A 134 -15.77 -3.90 3.02
N ALA A 135 -15.07 -2.91 3.57
CA ALA A 135 -15.49 -1.52 3.49
C ALA A 135 -15.53 -1.01 2.03
N MET A 136 -14.55 -1.41 1.21
CA MET A 136 -14.53 -1.06 -0.21
C MET A 136 -15.60 -1.80 -1.03
N LEU A 137 -15.93 -3.04 -0.66
CA LEU A 137 -17.06 -3.75 -1.25
C LEU A 137 -18.37 -3.02 -0.98
N GLU A 138 -18.56 -2.49 0.23
CA GLU A 138 -19.75 -1.73 0.59
C GLU A 138 -19.83 -0.37 -0.14
N ARG A 139 -18.69 0.34 -0.23
CA ARG A 139 -18.62 1.67 -0.86
C ARG A 139 -18.67 1.62 -2.39
N TYR A 140 -17.98 0.67 -3.01
CA TYR A 140 -17.84 0.56 -4.48
C TYR A 140 -18.11 -0.87 -4.98
N PRO A 141 -19.32 -1.41 -4.79
CA PRO A 141 -19.62 -2.82 -5.06
C PRO A 141 -19.42 -3.22 -6.53
N ARG A 142 -19.77 -2.32 -7.48
CA ARG A 142 -19.60 -2.58 -8.92
C ARG A 142 -18.15 -2.60 -9.35
N LEU A 143 -17.32 -1.73 -8.80
CA LEU A 143 -15.88 -1.71 -9.10
C LEU A 143 -15.23 -3.00 -8.59
N ILE A 144 -15.52 -3.40 -7.36
CA ILE A 144 -14.99 -4.65 -6.80
C ILE A 144 -15.54 -5.87 -7.55
N GLN A 145 -16.80 -5.86 -7.98
CA GLN A 145 -17.38 -6.92 -8.81
C GLN A 145 -16.66 -7.07 -10.15
N LEU A 146 -16.28 -5.96 -10.80
CA LEU A 146 -15.48 -5.96 -12.03
C LEU A 146 -14.13 -6.66 -11.81
N HIS A 147 -13.43 -6.31 -10.73
CA HIS A 147 -12.15 -6.93 -10.42
C HIS A 147 -12.31 -8.39 -9.98
N LEU A 148 -13.37 -8.76 -9.26
CA LEU A 148 -13.67 -10.16 -8.93
C LEU A 148 -13.87 -10.99 -10.19
N ASP A 149 -14.64 -10.50 -11.16
CA ASP A 149 -14.92 -11.21 -12.40
C ASP A 149 -13.67 -11.29 -13.30
N ALA A 150 -12.90 -10.21 -13.40
CA ALA A 150 -11.66 -10.16 -14.17
C ALA A 150 -10.59 -11.13 -13.63
N ASN A 151 -10.45 -11.25 -12.31
CA ASN A 151 -9.50 -12.18 -11.70
C ASN A 151 -10.01 -13.63 -11.70
N PHE A 152 -11.33 -13.83 -11.64
CA PHE A 152 -11.94 -15.16 -11.45
C PHE A 152 -13.14 -15.37 -12.38
N PRO A 153 -12.93 -15.39 -13.71
CA PRO A 153 -14.03 -15.44 -14.69
C PRO A 153 -14.85 -16.74 -14.60
N SER A 154 -14.26 -17.83 -14.13
CA SER A 154 -14.94 -19.12 -13.95
C SER A 154 -16.07 -19.10 -12.91
N ARG A 155 -16.11 -18.09 -12.03
CA ARG A 155 -17.18 -17.92 -11.02
C ARG A 155 -18.38 -17.12 -11.52
N GLY A 156 -18.22 -16.35 -12.60
CA GLY A 156 -19.28 -15.50 -13.16
C GLY A 156 -19.83 -14.48 -12.17
N PHE A 157 -18.93 -13.72 -11.52
CA PHE A 157 -19.32 -12.70 -10.54
C PHE A 157 -20.17 -11.59 -11.15
N MET A 158 -20.10 -11.36 -12.47
CA MET A 158 -21.00 -10.42 -13.16
C MET A 158 -22.49 -10.80 -13.10
N ARG A 159 -22.81 -12.09 -12.90
CA ARG A 159 -24.20 -12.57 -12.78
C ARG A 159 -24.79 -12.31 -11.40
N TRP A 160 -23.97 -11.94 -10.41
CA TRP A 160 -24.40 -11.73 -9.04
C TRP A 160 -25.16 -10.41 -8.92
N ARG A 161 -26.26 -10.44 -8.15
CA ARG A 161 -27.02 -9.23 -7.84
C ARG A 161 -26.33 -8.46 -6.73
N ARG A 162 -26.71 -7.19 -6.56
CA ARG A 162 -26.13 -6.32 -5.53
C ARG A 162 -26.36 -6.87 -4.11
N GLU A 163 -27.45 -7.59 -3.91
CA GLU A 163 -27.79 -8.29 -2.66
C GLU A 163 -26.89 -9.50 -2.36
N ASP A 164 -26.24 -10.08 -3.37
CA ASP A 164 -25.29 -11.19 -3.22
C ASP A 164 -23.86 -10.66 -2.93
N LEU A 165 -23.58 -9.40 -3.29
CA LEU A 165 -22.32 -8.69 -3.05
C LEU A 165 -22.29 -8.03 -1.67
N ARG A 166 -22.71 -8.78 -0.66
CA ARG A 166 -22.79 -8.31 0.72
C ARG A 166 -21.56 -8.74 1.53
N PRO A 167 -21.01 -7.90 2.42
CA PRO A 167 -19.86 -8.25 3.28
C PRO A 167 -20.05 -9.57 4.04
N GLU A 168 -21.28 -9.89 4.44
CA GLU A 168 -21.64 -11.11 5.17
C GLU A 168 -21.31 -12.38 4.37
N MET A 169 -21.54 -12.36 3.06
CA MET A 169 -21.26 -13.49 2.15
C MET A 169 -19.77 -13.79 2.07
N PHE A 170 -18.93 -12.75 2.16
CA PHE A 170 -17.49 -12.89 2.09
C PHE A 170 -16.86 -13.25 3.44
N ARG A 171 -17.47 -12.84 4.57
CA ARG A 171 -16.96 -13.16 5.91
C ARG A 171 -17.05 -14.65 6.25
N GLY A 172 -18.07 -15.35 5.77
CA GLY A 172 -18.34 -16.75 6.15
C GLY A 172 -17.35 -17.80 5.62
N SER A 173 -16.51 -17.47 4.63
CA SER A 173 -15.57 -18.43 4.03
C SER A 173 -14.21 -17.81 3.78
N TRP A 174 -13.15 -18.43 4.30
CA TRP A 174 -11.76 -18.01 4.06
C TRP A 174 -11.41 -17.93 2.57
N ARG A 175 -12.01 -18.81 1.76
CA ARG A 175 -11.85 -18.78 0.30
C ARG A 175 -12.49 -17.54 -0.31
N MET A 176 -13.66 -17.12 0.16
CA MET A 176 -14.30 -15.89 -0.34
C MET A 176 -13.53 -14.65 0.12
N GLN A 177 -13.05 -14.65 1.36
CA GLN A 177 -12.15 -13.62 1.89
C GLN A 177 -10.92 -13.45 1.01
N SER A 178 -10.22 -14.54 0.66
CA SER A 178 -9.02 -14.43 -0.19
C SER A 178 -9.34 -13.88 -1.58
N LEU A 179 -10.44 -14.29 -2.20
CA LEU A 179 -10.87 -13.76 -3.51
C LEU A 179 -11.17 -12.25 -3.44
N LEU A 180 -11.87 -11.83 -2.37
CA LEU A 180 -12.19 -10.43 -2.15
C LEU A 180 -10.93 -9.59 -1.92
N MET A 181 -9.99 -10.12 -1.13
CA MET A 181 -8.70 -9.46 -0.89
C MET A 181 -7.91 -9.33 -2.19
N THR A 182 -7.85 -10.36 -3.03
CA THR A 182 -7.21 -10.28 -4.35
C THR A 182 -7.88 -9.24 -5.23
N ALA A 183 -9.22 -9.26 -5.32
CA ALA A 183 -9.95 -8.28 -6.11
C ALA A 183 -9.69 -6.86 -5.64
N LEU A 184 -9.70 -6.62 -4.32
CA LEU A 184 -9.32 -5.34 -3.74
C LEU A 184 -7.90 -4.95 -4.15
N LEU A 185 -6.91 -5.84 -3.97
CA LEU A 185 -5.49 -5.55 -4.28
C LEU A 185 -5.32 -5.16 -5.75
N THR A 186 -6.05 -5.80 -6.66
CA THR A 186 -6.04 -5.41 -8.09
C THR A 186 -6.85 -4.16 -8.41
N ALA A 187 -7.84 -3.82 -7.58
CA ALA A 187 -8.66 -2.62 -7.72
C ALA A 187 -7.99 -1.37 -7.14
N GLN A 188 -6.93 -1.51 -6.34
CA GLN A 188 -6.24 -0.40 -5.70
C GLN A 188 -5.86 0.74 -6.63
N PRO A 189 -5.21 0.53 -7.78
CA PRO A 189 -4.88 1.66 -8.67
C PRO A 189 -6.13 2.40 -9.16
N ALA A 190 -7.27 1.72 -9.32
CA ALA A 190 -8.53 2.37 -9.69
C ALA A 190 -9.15 3.12 -8.50
N ILE A 191 -9.06 2.56 -7.30
CA ILE A 191 -9.54 3.19 -6.06
C ILE A 191 -8.71 4.44 -5.75
N ASP A 192 -7.39 4.36 -5.86
CA ASP A 192 -6.47 5.45 -5.56
C ASP A 192 -6.74 6.63 -6.53
N ARG A 193 -6.95 6.37 -7.83
CA ARG A 193 -7.37 7.40 -8.79
C ARG A 193 -8.68 8.10 -8.42
N ILE A 194 -9.68 7.35 -7.94
CA ILE A 194 -10.95 7.94 -7.48
C ILE A 194 -10.73 8.85 -6.28
N TYR A 195 -9.77 8.52 -5.40
CA TYR A 195 -9.40 9.39 -4.29
C TYR A 195 -8.66 10.64 -4.75
N ASP A 196 -7.68 10.50 -5.63
CA ASP A 196 -6.91 11.62 -6.18
C ASP A 196 -7.82 12.63 -6.89
N GLU A 197 -8.77 12.15 -7.71
CA GLU A 197 -9.76 13.00 -8.38
C GLU A 197 -10.63 13.74 -7.37
N ARG A 198 -11.10 13.07 -6.32
CA ARG A 198 -11.92 13.71 -5.28
C ARG A 198 -11.12 14.74 -4.48
N GLU A 199 -9.87 14.44 -4.16
CA GLU A 199 -8.97 15.36 -3.46
C GLU A 199 -8.74 16.61 -4.29
N SER A 200 -8.49 16.47 -5.60
CA SER A 200 -8.28 17.62 -6.48
C SER A 200 -9.47 18.58 -6.50
N VAL A 201 -10.70 18.07 -6.51
CA VAL A 201 -11.92 18.91 -6.47
C VAL A 201 -12.00 19.70 -5.17
N LEU A 202 -11.71 19.05 -4.03
CA LEU A 202 -11.76 19.70 -2.71
C LEU A 202 -10.65 20.75 -2.56
N VAL A 203 -9.46 20.48 -3.11
CA VAL A 203 -8.34 21.43 -3.09
C VAL A 203 -8.65 22.66 -3.94
N GLU A 204 -9.24 22.48 -5.13
CA GLU A 204 -9.63 23.59 -5.99
C GLU A 204 -10.77 24.43 -5.37
N GLU A 205 -11.74 23.80 -4.70
CA GLU A 205 -12.78 24.50 -3.96
C GLU A 205 -12.20 25.35 -2.82
N ALA A 206 -11.32 24.77 -1.99
CA ALA A 206 -10.65 25.50 -0.92
C ALA A 206 -9.75 26.65 -1.45
N ARG A 207 -9.09 26.43 -2.60
CA ARG A 207 -8.29 27.47 -3.26
C ARG A 207 -9.16 28.63 -3.75
N ALA A 208 -10.34 28.34 -4.30
CA ALA A 208 -11.29 29.35 -4.74
C ALA A 208 -11.84 30.17 -3.55
N GLU A 209 -12.12 29.52 -2.43
CA GLU A 209 -12.54 30.21 -1.19
C GLU A 209 -11.46 31.14 -0.66
N LEU A 210 -10.20 30.70 -0.61
CA LEU A 210 -9.06 31.51 -0.18
C LEU A 210 -8.83 32.71 -1.11
N ALA A 211 -8.94 32.51 -2.43
CA ALA A 211 -8.81 33.59 -3.40
C ALA A 211 -9.96 34.61 -3.27
N ALA A 212 -11.18 34.16 -2.99
CA ALA A 212 -12.32 35.03 -2.75
C ALA A 212 -12.16 35.85 -1.45
N ALA A 213 -11.61 35.25 -0.39
CA ALA A 213 -11.32 35.93 0.87
C ALA A 213 -10.25 37.03 0.67
N ALA A 214 -9.13 36.70 -0.01
CA ALA A 214 -8.08 37.66 -0.31
C ALA A 214 -8.58 38.85 -1.16
N ALA A 215 -9.42 38.57 -2.17
CA ALA A 215 -10.01 39.62 -2.99
C ALA A 215 -10.98 40.54 -2.23
N SER A 216 -11.60 40.05 -1.15
CA SER A 216 -12.45 40.87 -0.28
C SER A 216 -11.64 41.77 0.65
N GLU A 217 -10.47 41.31 1.09
CA GLU A 217 -9.56 42.07 1.94
C GLU A 217 -8.89 43.22 1.17
N ASP A 218 -8.41 42.97 -0.06
CA ASP A 218 -7.84 44.00 -0.93
C ASP A 218 -8.84 45.12 -1.25
N ARG A 219 -10.13 44.78 -1.41
CA ARG A 219 -11.19 45.78 -1.62
C ARG A 219 -11.43 46.63 -0.37
N LEU A 220 -11.29 46.06 0.83
CA LEU A 220 -11.44 46.81 2.08
C LEU A 220 -10.28 47.80 2.31
N ILE A 221 -9.07 47.45 1.87
CA ILE A 221 -7.88 48.32 1.97
C ILE A 221 -7.93 49.47 0.95
N ALA A 222 -8.53 49.24 -0.23
CA ALA A 222 -8.60 50.26 -1.28
C ALA A 222 -9.65 51.36 -1.04
N ASP A 223 -10.68 51.09 -0.22
CA ASP A 223 -11.79 52.02 0.08
C ASP A 223 -11.61 52.79 1.42
N GLY A 224 -10.54 52.52 2.18
CA GLY A 224 -10.20 53.16 3.46
C GLY A 224 -9.10 54.19 3.35
#